data_AF-A0A7S1HGV4-F1
#
_entry.id   AF-A0A7S1HGV4-F1
#
_cell.length_a   1.000
_cell.length_b   1.000
_cell.length_c   1.000
_cell.angle_alpha   90.00
_cell.angle_beta   90.00
_cell.angle_gamma   90.00
#
_symmetry.space_group_name_H-M   'P 1'
#
loop_
_entity.id
_entity.type
_entity.pdbx_description
1 polymer ?
#
loop_
_entity_poly.entity_id
_entity_poly.type
_entity_poly.pdbx_seq_one_letter_code
_entity_poly.pdbx_strand_id
1 'polypeptide(L)'
;AAEQHRLRVRQRFSGFYDLSVHQSGGATDIDGAHFEAEAYVGQMLKHKGLPELVAKSNELSGEIKELDSDMQMLVYENYNKFIAATDTIQLMKEKVESLGPDLARLAASVHDITTTSSNINSNLADRRVRIQKLNGVRRLLKKLSIIFELPTRLNRAVELDACAEAVKYWTSSLPVIRAYSHVPAFKAVSGESEAIL
;
A
#
# COMPACT_ATOMS: atom_id res chain seq x y z
N ALA A 1 35.07 33.88 -18.67
CA ALA A 1 34.04 34.86 -18.27
C ALA A 1 33.00 34.24 -17.33
N ALA A 2 32.00 33.49 -17.81
CA ALA A 2 30.90 32.98 -16.97
C ALA A 2 31.33 32.05 -15.81
N GLU A 3 32.32 31.19 -16.05
CA GLU A 3 32.84 30.27 -15.02
C GLU A 3 33.62 31.00 -13.93
N GLN A 4 34.45 31.98 -14.30
CA GLN A 4 35.17 32.85 -13.36
C GLN A 4 34.19 33.70 -12.53
N HIS A 5 33.15 34.25 -13.16
CA HIS A 5 32.11 35.01 -12.47
C HIS A 5 31.37 34.14 -11.43
N ARG A 6 30.98 32.89 -11.79
CA ARG A 6 30.40 31.94 -10.83
C ARG A 6 31.33 31.60 -9.68
N LEU A 7 32.64 31.46 -9.94
CA LEU A 7 33.64 31.22 -8.92
C LEU A 7 33.76 32.41 -7.95
N ARG A 8 33.76 33.65 -8.47
CA ARG A 8 33.77 34.87 -7.64
C ARG A 8 32.54 34.98 -6.75
N VAL A 9 31.35 34.74 -7.31
CA VAL A 9 30.10 34.70 -6.53
C VAL A 9 30.19 33.64 -5.41
N ARG A 10 30.72 32.46 -5.73
CA ARG A 10 30.93 31.38 -4.76
C ARG A 10 31.98 31.71 -3.71
N GLN A 11 33.11 32.32 -4.07
CA GLN A 11 34.16 32.72 -3.12
C GLN A 11 33.64 33.82 -2.17
N ARG A 12 32.92 34.82 -2.69
CA ARG A 12 32.28 35.86 -1.87
C ARG A 12 31.26 35.26 -0.91
N PHE A 13 30.43 34.35 -1.39
CA PHE A 13 29.49 33.60 -0.55
C PHE A 13 30.23 32.80 0.52
N SER A 14 31.27 32.07 0.16
CA SER A 14 32.11 31.30 1.08
C SER A 14 32.67 32.19 2.20
N GLY A 15 33.15 33.39 1.88
CA GLY A 15 33.62 34.36 2.86
C GLY A 15 32.54 34.86 3.83
N PHE A 16 31.28 34.99 3.38
CA PHE A 16 30.15 35.36 4.27
C PHE A 16 29.78 34.27 5.27
N TYR A 17 29.95 33.00 4.90
CA TYR A 17 29.62 31.85 5.75
C TYR A 17 30.85 31.26 6.47
N ASP A 18 31.99 31.95 6.41
CA ASP A 18 33.29 31.48 6.94
C ASP A 18 33.65 30.06 6.47
N LEU A 19 33.27 29.74 5.23
CA LEU A 19 33.59 28.49 4.57
C LEU A 19 34.98 28.62 3.93
N SER A 20 35.80 27.56 4.02
CA SER A 20 37.15 27.54 3.45
C SER A 20 37.15 27.85 1.96
N VAL A 21 37.70 29.02 1.59
CA VAL A 21 37.85 29.46 0.21
C VAL A 21 38.99 28.67 -0.46
N HIS A 22 38.85 28.35 -1.74
CA HIS A 22 39.91 27.70 -2.53
C HIS A 22 41.19 28.56 -2.51
N GLN A 23 42.30 27.98 -2.02
CA GLN A 23 43.60 28.64 -1.79
C GLN A 23 44.49 28.73 -3.04
N SER A 24 43.96 28.58 -4.26
CA SER A 24 44.80 28.60 -5.46
C SER A 24 44.79 29.98 -6.12
N GLY A 25 45.92 30.67 -6.07
CA GLY A 25 46.18 31.91 -6.81
C GLY A 25 47.52 32.52 -6.43
N GLY A 26 48.25 33.07 -7.41
CA GLY A 26 49.53 33.76 -7.18
C GLY A 26 49.34 35.20 -6.69
N ALA A 27 50.43 35.88 -6.33
CA ALA A 27 50.40 37.26 -5.81
C ALA A 27 49.74 38.29 -6.75
N THR A 28 49.70 38.02 -8.06
CA THR A 28 49.10 38.90 -9.08
C THR A 28 47.73 38.42 -9.57
N ASP A 29 47.16 37.39 -8.94
CA ASP A 29 45.81 36.90 -9.26
C ASP A 29 44.78 37.61 -8.39
N ILE A 30 43.93 38.45 -8.99
CA ILE A 30 42.93 39.28 -8.28
C ILE A 30 41.89 38.44 -7.54
N ASP A 31 41.68 37.18 -7.97
CA ASP A 31 40.73 36.23 -7.38
C ASP A 31 41.43 35.21 -6.46
N GLY A 32 42.74 35.37 -6.25
CA GLY A 32 43.60 34.48 -5.49
C GLY A 32 43.61 34.80 -4.00
N ALA A 33 43.74 33.77 -3.17
CA ALA A 33 43.84 33.91 -1.71
C ALA A 33 45.09 34.67 -1.22
N HIS A 34 46.13 34.77 -2.05
CA HIS A 34 47.40 35.44 -1.77
C HIS A 34 47.57 36.74 -2.58
N PHE A 35 46.47 37.35 -3.02
CA PHE A 35 46.51 38.56 -3.84
C PHE A 35 47.25 39.72 -3.14
N GLU A 36 48.25 40.28 -3.82
CA GLU A 36 48.99 41.46 -3.39
C GLU A 36 48.63 42.65 -4.30
N ALA A 37 47.79 43.55 -3.78
CA ALA A 37 47.29 44.69 -4.53
C ALA A 37 48.42 45.59 -5.09
N GLU A 38 49.47 45.85 -4.30
CA GLU A 38 50.59 46.68 -4.72
C GLU A 38 51.40 46.05 -5.86
N ALA A 39 51.64 44.74 -5.81
CA ALA A 39 52.35 44.01 -6.86
C ALA A 39 51.55 43.98 -8.17
N TYR A 40 50.24 43.75 -8.08
CA TYR A 40 49.33 43.74 -9.22
C TYR A 40 49.22 45.12 -9.90
N VAL A 41 48.99 46.17 -9.12
CA VAL A 41 48.91 47.54 -9.63
C VAL A 41 50.25 48.00 -10.19
N GLY A 42 51.35 47.68 -9.50
CA GLY A 42 52.71 47.97 -9.98
C GLY A 42 53.04 47.30 -11.30
N GLN A 43 52.58 46.07 -11.53
CA GLN A 43 52.72 45.38 -12.81
C GLN A 43 51.84 46.01 -13.89
N MET A 44 50.59 46.38 -13.58
CA MET A 44 49.70 47.07 -14.52
C MET A 44 50.25 48.43 -14.97
N LEU A 45 50.81 49.22 -14.05
CA LEU A 45 51.40 50.52 -14.36
C LEU A 45 52.66 50.42 -15.23
N LYS A 46 53.42 49.32 -15.13
CA LYS A 46 54.62 49.08 -15.94
C LYS A 46 54.31 48.63 -17.37
N HIS A 47 53.19 47.93 -17.58
CA HIS A 47 52.90 47.25 -18.84
C HIS A 47 51.71 47.80 -19.63
N LYS A 48 50.83 48.60 -19.02
CA LYS A 48 49.61 49.14 -19.66
C LYS A 48 49.64 50.65 -19.82
N GLY A 49 49.04 51.14 -20.89
CA GLY A 49 48.86 52.58 -21.14
C GLY A 49 47.70 53.17 -20.33
N LEU A 50 47.67 54.50 -20.19
CA LEU A 50 46.59 55.22 -19.47
C LEU A 50 45.17 54.86 -19.96
N PRO A 51 44.88 54.74 -21.29
CA PRO A 51 43.55 54.35 -21.76
C PRO A 51 43.13 52.94 -21.31
N GLU A 52 44.07 51.99 -21.29
CA GLU A 52 43.82 50.61 -20.84
C GLU A 52 43.60 50.55 -19.32
N LEU A 53 44.31 51.40 -18.57
CA LEU A 53 44.15 51.52 -17.13
C LEU A 53 42.76 52.06 -16.77
N VAL A 54 42.29 53.09 -17.49
CA VAL A 54 40.94 53.65 -17.33
C VAL A 54 39.88 52.64 -17.72
N ALA A 55 40.06 51.91 -18.83
CA ALA A 55 39.16 50.85 -19.25
C ALA A 55 39.06 49.76 -18.17
N LYS A 56 40.19 49.30 -17.62
CA LYS A 56 40.20 48.29 -16.56
C LYS A 56 39.56 48.80 -15.26
N SER A 57 39.75 50.06 -14.91
CA SER A 57 39.09 50.69 -13.75
C SER A 57 37.56 50.70 -13.91
N ASN A 58 37.06 51.02 -15.11
CA ASN A 58 35.63 51.03 -15.40
C ASN A 58 35.04 49.61 -15.41
N GLU A 59 35.77 48.64 -15.98
CA GLU A 59 35.41 47.21 -15.94
C GLU A 59 35.28 46.72 -14.49
N LEU A 60 36.30 46.94 -13.65
CA LEU A 60 36.27 46.56 -12.24
C LEU A 60 35.11 47.23 -11.48
N SER A 61 34.82 48.50 -11.76
CA SER A 61 33.69 49.20 -11.15
C SER A 61 32.33 48.60 -11.57
N GLY A 62 32.22 48.07 -12.78
CA GLY A 62 31.05 47.31 -13.24
C GLY A 62 30.95 45.97 -12.53
N GLU A 63 32.04 45.21 -12.51
CA GLU A 63 32.11 43.89 -11.86
C GLU A 63 31.75 43.95 -10.37
N ILE A 64 32.21 44.99 -9.66
CA ILE A 64 31.86 45.19 -8.24
C ILE A 64 30.35 45.35 -8.05
N LYS A 65 29.69 46.14 -8.92
CA LYS A 65 28.23 46.38 -8.85
C LYS A 65 27.44 45.12 -9.20
N GLU A 66 27.85 44.40 -10.23
CA GLU A 66 27.22 43.13 -10.62
C GLU A 66 27.31 42.11 -9.48
N LEU A 67 28.51 41.91 -8.93
CA LEU A 67 28.72 40.99 -7.81
C LEU A 67 27.87 41.37 -6.58
N ASP A 68 27.66 42.66 -6.32
CA ASP A 68 26.78 43.12 -5.24
C ASP A 68 25.31 42.81 -5.50
N SER A 69 24.84 43.06 -6.72
CA SER A 69 23.48 42.70 -7.12
C SER A 69 23.24 41.19 -7.04
N ASP A 70 24.21 40.38 -7.46
CA ASP A 70 24.10 38.92 -7.39
C ASP A 70 24.03 38.43 -5.95
N MET A 71 24.82 39.03 -5.05
CA MET A 71 24.77 38.72 -3.63
C MET A 71 23.39 39.05 -3.04
N GLN A 72 22.83 40.22 -3.35
CA GLN A 72 21.49 40.60 -2.92
C GLN A 72 20.43 39.63 -3.45
N MET A 73 20.53 39.23 -4.72
CA MET A 73 19.63 38.25 -5.34
C MET A 73 19.72 36.88 -4.66
N LEU A 74 20.92 36.40 -4.34
CA LEU A 74 21.11 35.14 -3.62
C LEU A 74 20.48 35.16 -2.24
N VAL A 75 20.67 36.26 -1.50
CA VAL A 75 20.07 36.44 -0.18
C VAL A 75 18.54 36.41 -0.29
N TYR A 76 17.98 37.15 -1.25
CA TYR A 76 16.54 37.16 -1.49
C TYR A 76 15.98 35.77 -1.84
N GLU A 77 16.62 35.06 -2.77
CA GLU A 77 16.23 33.70 -3.11
C GLU A 77 16.30 32.74 -1.92
N ASN A 78 17.35 32.88 -1.10
CA ASN A 78 17.56 32.02 0.05
C ASN A 78 16.49 32.27 1.13
N TYR A 79 16.19 33.54 1.43
CA TYR A 79 15.08 33.89 2.33
C TYR A 79 13.73 33.38 1.83
N ASN A 80 13.44 33.53 0.53
CA ASN A 80 12.21 32.98 -0.04
C ASN A 80 12.12 31.45 0.09
N LYS A 81 13.24 30.74 -0.13
CA LYS A 81 13.31 29.28 0.06
C LYS A 81 13.09 28.92 1.53
N PHE A 82 13.63 29.69 2.48
CA PHE A 82 13.41 29.48 3.92
C PHE A 82 11.96 29.72 4.33
N ILE A 83 11.32 30.78 3.81
CA ILE A 83 9.89 31.05 4.06
C ILE A 83 9.06 29.88 3.53
N ALA A 84 9.27 29.46 2.28
CA ALA A 84 8.54 28.33 1.69
C ALA A 84 8.75 27.01 2.46
N ALA A 85 9.98 26.76 2.94
CA ALA A 85 10.28 25.61 3.78
C ALA A 85 9.52 25.68 5.13
N THR A 86 9.46 26.87 5.73
CA THR A 86 8.74 27.10 6.99
C THR A 86 7.23 26.90 6.80
N ASP A 87 6.64 27.43 5.73
CA ASP A 87 5.23 27.21 5.37
C ASP A 87 4.93 25.73 5.16
N THR A 88 5.85 25.00 4.50
CA THR A 88 5.72 23.56 4.30
C THR A 88 5.73 22.80 5.62
N ILE A 89 6.61 23.16 6.55
CA ILE A 89 6.67 22.54 7.89
C ILE A 89 5.36 22.83 8.66
N GLN A 90 4.83 24.04 8.56
CA GLN A 90 3.58 24.40 9.21
C GLN A 90 2.39 23.60 8.65
N LEU A 91 2.29 23.49 7.32
CA LEU A 91 1.27 22.66 6.66
C LEU A 91 1.41 21.18 7.05
N MET A 92 2.64 20.66 7.13
CA MET A 92 2.89 19.28 7.57
C MET A 92 2.39 19.07 9.00
N LYS A 93 2.67 20.00 9.91
CA LYS A 93 2.20 19.95 11.30
C LYS A 93 0.67 19.91 11.36
N GLU A 94 -0.01 20.82 10.68
CA GLU A 94 -1.47 20.89 10.66
C GLU A 94 -2.09 19.58 10.14
N LYS A 95 -1.55 19.01 9.06
CA LYS A 95 -2.03 17.73 8.51
C LYS A 95 -1.80 16.54 9.44
N VAL A 96 -0.68 16.52 10.16
CA VAL A 96 -0.39 15.46 11.13
C VAL A 96 -1.31 15.57 12.34
N GLU A 97 -1.57 16.79 12.82
CA GLU A 97 -2.53 17.04 13.90
C GLU A 97 -3.95 16.64 13.50
N SER A 98 -4.37 16.90 12.25
CA SER A 98 -5.68 16.48 11.76
C SER A 98 -5.81 14.96 11.54
N LEU A 99 -4.70 14.24 11.33
CA LEU A 99 -4.71 12.79 11.10
C LEU A 99 -5.03 11.98 12.37
N GLY A 100 -4.66 12.51 13.55
CA GLY A 100 -4.93 11.87 14.84
C GLY A 100 -6.40 11.48 15.04
N PRO A 101 -7.38 12.42 14.94
CA PRO A 101 -8.79 12.08 15.09
C PRO A 101 -9.32 11.15 13.99
N ASP A 102 -8.82 11.25 12.75
CA ASP A 102 -9.22 10.36 11.66
C ASP A 102 -8.79 8.92 11.92
N LEU A 103 -7.56 8.71 12.39
CA LEU A 103 -7.07 7.39 12.81
C LEU A 103 -7.85 6.83 13.99
N ALA A 104 -8.20 7.68 14.97
CA ALA A 104 -9.04 7.28 16.10
C ALA A 104 -10.44 6.85 15.64
N ARG A 105 -11.05 7.58 14.70
CA ARG A 105 -12.34 7.24 14.11
C ARG A 105 -12.29 5.92 13.33
N LEU A 106 -11.22 5.71 12.55
CA LEU A 106 -11.00 4.46 11.82
C LEU A 106 -10.86 3.29 12.79
N ALA A 107 -10.05 3.43 13.85
CA ALA A 107 -9.87 2.40 14.86
C ALA A 107 -11.19 2.04 15.56
N ALA A 108 -12.01 3.04 15.91
CA ALA A 108 -13.34 2.83 16.47
C ALA A 108 -14.25 2.06 15.49
N SER A 109 -14.28 2.46 14.22
CA SER A 109 -15.09 1.77 13.21
C SER A 109 -14.67 0.31 13.00
N VAL A 110 -13.37 0.01 12.98
CA VAL A 110 -12.86 -1.37 12.88
C VAL A 110 -13.24 -2.18 14.12
N HIS A 111 -13.17 -1.57 15.31
CA HIS A 111 -13.60 -2.20 16.54
C HIS A 111 -15.10 -2.53 16.52
N ASP A 112 -15.93 -1.60 16.06
CA ASP A 112 -17.37 -1.81 15.92
C ASP A 112 -17.67 -2.93 14.93
N ILE A 113 -17.06 -2.93 13.75
CA ILE A 113 -17.21 -3.99 12.74
C ILE A 113 -16.83 -5.36 13.33
N THR A 114 -15.70 -5.43 14.04
CA THR A 114 -15.23 -6.68 14.64
C THR A 114 -16.20 -7.18 15.71
N THR A 115 -16.69 -6.28 16.55
CA THR A 115 -17.66 -6.60 17.61
C THR A 115 -19.00 -7.04 17.02
N THR A 116 -19.55 -6.31 16.05
CA THR A 116 -20.78 -6.69 15.35
C THR A 116 -20.63 -8.03 14.63
N SER A 117 -19.51 -8.26 13.94
CA SER A 117 -19.23 -9.53 13.26
C SER A 117 -19.16 -10.70 14.25
N SER A 118 -18.47 -10.52 15.38
CA SER A 118 -18.41 -11.51 16.45
C SER A 118 -19.80 -11.83 17.02
N ASN A 119 -20.62 -10.80 17.27
CA ASN A 119 -21.99 -10.93 17.76
C ASN A 119 -22.92 -11.65 16.78
N ILE A 120 -22.79 -11.36 15.48
CA ILE A 120 -23.55 -12.06 14.43
C ILE A 120 -23.11 -13.53 14.38
N ASN A 121 -21.81 -13.79 14.41
CA ASN A 121 -21.27 -15.14 14.35
C ASN A 121 -21.72 -15.98 15.55
N SER A 122 -21.70 -15.42 16.76
CA SER A 122 -22.17 -16.10 17.97
C SER A 122 -23.68 -16.36 17.93
N ASN A 123 -24.50 -15.39 17.55
CA ASN A 123 -25.96 -15.57 17.43
C ASN A 123 -26.36 -16.63 16.40
N LEU A 124 -25.60 -16.75 15.32
CA LEU A 124 -25.88 -17.70 14.25
C LEU A 124 -25.26 -19.09 14.48
N ALA A 125 -24.32 -19.23 15.43
CA ALA A 125 -23.61 -20.49 15.67
C ALA A 125 -24.59 -21.63 16.04
N ASP A 126 -25.46 -21.41 17.03
CA ASP A 126 -26.40 -22.42 17.49
C ASP A 126 -27.41 -22.82 16.41
N ARG A 127 -27.91 -21.82 15.68
CA ARG A 127 -28.83 -22.04 14.55
C ARG A 127 -28.15 -22.87 13.46
N ARG A 128 -26.88 -22.58 13.13
CA ARG A 128 -26.10 -23.34 12.15
C ARG A 128 -25.94 -24.81 12.58
N VAL A 129 -25.61 -25.05 13.85
CA VAL A 129 -25.51 -26.41 14.41
C VAL A 129 -26.85 -27.14 14.34
N ARG A 130 -27.95 -26.48 14.69
CA ARG A 130 -29.28 -27.09 14.63
C ARG A 130 -29.71 -27.43 13.20
N ILE A 131 -29.46 -26.53 12.24
CA ILE A 131 -29.73 -26.76 10.81
C ILE A 131 -28.88 -27.93 10.29
N GLN A 132 -27.61 -28.01 10.66
CA GLN A 132 -26.73 -29.13 10.31
C GLN A 132 -27.29 -30.46 10.83
N LYS A 133 -27.72 -30.52 12.10
CA LYS A 133 -28.35 -31.71 12.70
C LYS A 133 -29.63 -32.10 11.96
N LEU A 134 -30.53 -31.15 11.71
CA LEU A 134 -31.79 -31.40 11.00
C LEU A 134 -31.56 -31.87 9.56
N ASN A 135 -30.59 -31.30 8.84
CA ASN A 135 -30.21 -31.77 7.52
C ASN A 135 -29.63 -33.19 7.56
N GLY A 136 -28.88 -33.55 8.60
CA GLY A 136 -28.43 -34.91 8.85
C GLY A 136 -29.60 -35.87 9.03
N VAL A 137 -30.54 -35.55 9.92
CA VAL A 137 -31.75 -36.36 10.15
C VAL A 137 -32.59 -36.48 8.88
N ARG A 138 -32.85 -35.39 8.16
CA ARG A 138 -33.59 -35.41 6.89
C ARG A 138 -32.92 -36.32 5.85
N ARG A 139 -31.58 -36.30 5.77
CA ARG A 139 -30.82 -37.17 4.86
C ARG A 139 -31.00 -38.65 5.22
N LEU A 140 -30.97 -38.97 6.51
CA LEU A 140 -31.21 -40.33 7.01
C LEU A 140 -32.65 -40.77 6.73
N LEU A 141 -33.63 -39.93 7.04
CA LEU A 141 -35.05 -40.19 6.73
C LEU A 141 -35.27 -40.41 5.23
N LYS A 142 -34.64 -39.63 4.35
CA LYS A 142 -34.76 -39.84 2.90
C LYS A 142 -34.20 -41.20 2.46
N LYS A 143 -33.06 -41.62 3.01
CA LYS A 143 -32.50 -42.96 2.76
C LYS A 143 -33.43 -44.06 3.27
N LEU A 144 -34.05 -43.85 4.42
CA LEU A 144 -34.97 -44.78 5.05
C LEU A 144 -36.30 -44.88 4.28
N SER A 145 -36.82 -43.76 3.77
CA SER A 145 -38.05 -43.69 2.95
C SER A 145 -37.95 -44.61 1.73
N ILE A 146 -36.80 -44.63 1.07
CA ILE A 146 -36.58 -45.50 -0.11
C ILE A 146 -36.77 -46.98 0.23
N ILE A 147 -36.42 -47.39 1.45
CA ILE A 147 -36.53 -48.78 1.89
C ILE A 147 -37.97 -49.10 2.27
N PHE A 148 -38.67 -48.20 2.96
CA PHE A 148 -40.09 -48.39 3.29
C PHE A 148 -41.01 -48.28 2.07
N GLU A 149 -40.61 -47.54 1.03
CA GLU A 149 -41.31 -47.48 -0.26
C GLU A 149 -40.98 -48.69 -1.16
N LEU A 150 -40.12 -49.60 -0.74
CA LEU A 150 -39.71 -50.75 -1.56
C LEU A 150 -40.89 -51.70 -1.87
N PRO A 151 -41.74 -52.12 -0.92
CA PRO A 151 -42.85 -53.05 -1.21
C PRO A 151 -43.88 -52.43 -2.17
N THR A 152 -44.20 -51.15 -2.00
CA THR A 152 -45.14 -50.44 -2.89
C THR A 152 -44.56 -50.27 -4.30
N ARG A 153 -43.26 -50.01 -4.42
CA ARG A 153 -42.57 -49.96 -5.71
C ARG A 153 -42.47 -51.33 -6.39
N LEU A 154 -42.28 -52.40 -5.62
CA LEU A 154 -42.27 -53.77 -6.14
C LEU A 154 -43.66 -54.18 -6.64
N ASN A 155 -44.72 -53.94 -5.86
CA ASN A 155 -46.10 -54.21 -6.29
C ASN A 155 -46.42 -53.50 -7.62
N ARG A 156 -46.09 -52.22 -7.72
CA ARG A 156 -46.32 -51.46 -8.96
C ARG A 156 -45.50 -51.98 -10.14
N ALA A 157 -44.27 -52.44 -9.91
CA ALA A 157 -43.44 -52.99 -10.97
C ALA A 157 -43.96 -54.35 -11.46
N VAL A 158 -44.52 -55.17 -10.56
CA VAL A 158 -45.19 -56.43 -10.90
C VAL A 158 -46.51 -56.18 -11.65
N GLU A 159 -47.32 -55.18 -11.23
CA GLU A 159 -48.55 -54.79 -11.94
C GLU A 159 -48.31 -54.30 -13.37
N LEU A 160 -47.14 -53.71 -13.64
CA LEU A 160 -46.75 -53.19 -14.96
C LEU A 160 -45.94 -54.20 -15.80
N ASP A 161 -45.82 -55.46 -15.35
CA ASP A 161 -45.02 -56.55 -15.97
C ASP A 161 -43.52 -56.20 -16.15
N ALA A 162 -43.02 -55.25 -15.37
CA ALA A 162 -41.65 -54.75 -15.42
C ALA A 162 -40.73 -55.54 -14.46
N CYS A 163 -40.69 -56.86 -14.62
CA CYS A 163 -39.97 -57.79 -13.73
C CYS A 163 -38.46 -57.48 -13.60
N ALA A 164 -37.82 -56.99 -14.67
CA ALA A 164 -36.40 -56.61 -14.64
C ALA A 164 -36.10 -55.44 -13.68
N GLU A 165 -37.02 -54.47 -13.58
CA GLU A 165 -36.87 -53.34 -12.67
C GLU A 165 -37.14 -53.74 -11.22
N ALA A 166 -38.13 -54.62 -10.99
CA ALA A 166 -38.43 -55.15 -9.67
C ALA A 166 -37.23 -55.89 -9.06
N VAL A 167 -36.60 -56.79 -9.82
CA VAL A 167 -35.39 -57.52 -9.39
C VAL A 167 -34.23 -56.56 -9.11
N LYS A 168 -34.08 -55.49 -9.91
CA LYS A 168 -33.05 -54.47 -9.69
C LYS A 168 -33.29 -53.68 -8.40
N TYR A 169 -34.52 -53.26 -8.12
CA TYR A 169 -34.86 -52.56 -6.88
C TYR A 169 -34.65 -53.44 -5.64
N TRP A 170 -35.05 -54.71 -5.72
CA TRP A 170 -34.82 -55.70 -4.68
C TRP A 170 -33.33 -55.94 -4.43
N THR A 171 -32.57 -56.28 -5.47
CA THR A 171 -31.14 -56.58 -5.37
C THR A 171 -30.33 -55.39 -4.84
N SER A 172 -30.71 -54.16 -5.20
CA SER A 172 -30.04 -52.94 -4.73
C SER A 172 -30.33 -52.64 -3.25
N SER A 173 -31.49 -53.05 -2.74
CA SER A 173 -31.93 -52.76 -1.37
C SER A 173 -31.57 -53.88 -0.39
N LEU A 174 -31.35 -55.10 -0.90
CA LEU A 174 -31.05 -56.32 -0.15
C LEU A 174 -29.82 -56.22 0.78
N PRO A 175 -28.69 -55.60 0.40
CA PRO A 175 -27.54 -55.46 1.31
C PRO A 175 -27.89 -54.65 2.57
N VAL A 176 -28.74 -53.62 2.42
CA VAL A 176 -29.15 -52.77 3.52
C VAL A 176 -30.16 -53.49 4.41
N ILE A 177 -31.12 -54.19 3.81
CA ILE A 177 -32.11 -55.00 4.55
C ILE A 177 -31.43 -56.11 5.35
N ARG A 178 -30.42 -56.79 4.76
CA ARG A 178 -29.64 -57.82 5.46
C ARG A 178 -28.84 -57.25 6.63
N ALA A 179 -28.17 -56.12 6.44
CA ALA A 179 -27.40 -55.45 7.48
C ALA A 179 -28.27 -54.99 8.68
N TYR A 180 -29.53 -54.60 8.42
CA TYR A 180 -30.48 -54.14 9.44
C TYR A 180 -31.60 -55.15 9.76
N SER A 181 -31.38 -56.43 9.46
CA SER A 181 -32.34 -57.53 9.64
C SER A 181 -32.81 -57.76 11.09
N HIS A 182 -32.04 -57.28 12.06
CA HIS A 182 -32.37 -57.32 13.49
C HIS A 182 -33.47 -56.31 13.87
N VAL A 183 -33.75 -55.30 13.02
CA VAL A 183 -34.77 -54.30 13.28
C VAL A 183 -36.13 -54.83 12.79
N PRO A 184 -37.16 -54.94 13.66
CA PRO A 184 -38.45 -55.53 13.29
C PRO A 184 -39.13 -54.88 12.08
N ALA A 185 -39.01 -53.55 11.94
CA ALA A 185 -39.59 -52.81 10.82
C ALA A 185 -38.96 -53.18 9.46
N PHE A 186 -37.64 -53.40 9.41
CA PHE A 186 -36.95 -53.84 8.19
C PHE A 186 -37.27 -55.31 7.86
N LYS A 187 -37.46 -56.14 8.89
CA LYS A 187 -37.90 -57.53 8.72
C LYS A 187 -39.32 -57.62 8.15
N ALA A 188 -40.24 -56.77 8.62
CA ALA A 188 -41.59 -56.67 8.07
C ALA A 188 -41.58 -56.24 6.60
N VAL A 189 -40.81 -55.19 6.26
CA VAL A 189 -40.64 -54.72 4.87
C VAL A 189 -40.02 -55.79 3.96
N SER A 190 -39.05 -56.57 4.45
CA SER A 190 -38.47 -57.70 3.72
C SER A 190 -39.52 -58.78 3.47
N GLY A 191 -40.29 -59.17 4.49
CA GLY A 191 -41.34 -60.18 4.36
C GLY A 191 -42.46 -59.75 3.42
N GLU A 192 -42.86 -58.48 3.45
CA GLU A 192 -43.82 -57.92 2.51
C GLU A 192 -43.27 -57.90 1.07
N SER A 193 -42.00 -57.52 0.89
CA SER A 193 -41.35 -57.50 -0.42
C SER A 193 -41.13 -58.91 -1.00
N GLU A 194 -40.82 -59.90 -0.15
CA GLU A 194 -40.67 -61.31 -0.53
C GLU A 194 -42.01 -61.97 -0.86
N ALA A 195 -43.12 -61.50 -0.29
CA ALA A 195 -44.46 -61.98 -0.63
C ALA A 195 -44.98 -61.47 -1.98
N ILE A 196 -44.35 -60.43 -2.54
CA ILE A 196 -44.73 -59.77 -3.80
C ILE A 196 -43.95 -60.33 -5.01
N LEU A 197 -42.72 -60.82 -4.76
CA LEU A 197 -41.84 -61.46 -5.75
C LEU A 197 -42.22 -62.92 -6.00
#